data_AF-A0A8S1VPE3-F1
#
_entry.id   AF-A0A8S1VPE3-F1
#
_cell.length_a   1.000
_cell.length_b   1.000
_cell.length_c   1.000
_cell.angle_alpha   90.00
_cell.angle_beta   90.00
_cell.angle_gamma   90.00
#
_symmetry.space_group_name_H-M   'P 1'
#
loop_
_entity.id
_entity.type
_entity.pdbx_description
1 polymer ?
#
loop_
_entity_poly.entity_id
_entity_poly.type
_entity_poly.pdbx_seq_one_letter_code
_entity_poly.pdbx_strand_id
1 'polypeptide(L)' 'MNIDEFENTGTSNAYFTRAKYNTITKQLEPPITQWKKDLLYIQCDQCNKWFHLSCMGLTQEQANQMEQYSCKICKK' A
#
# COMPACT_ATOMS: atom_id res chain seq x y z
N MET A 1 -2.29 -11.83 5.36
CA MET A 1 -2.90 -11.19 6.55
C MET A 1 -3.04 -9.73 6.23
N ASN A 2 -4.29 -9.24 6.29
CA ASN A 2 -4.57 -7.83 6.05
C ASN A 2 -4.09 -7.03 7.27
N ILE A 3 -3.66 -5.77 7.09
CA ILE A 3 -3.14 -4.97 8.22
C ILE A 3 -4.23 -4.76 9.30
N ASP A 4 -5.48 -4.67 8.87
CA ASP A 4 -6.66 -4.52 9.74
C ASP A 4 -6.90 -5.76 10.64
N GLU A 5 -6.48 -6.96 10.22
CA GLU A 5 -6.56 -8.17 11.07
C GLU A 5 -5.47 -8.19 12.14
N PHE A 6 -4.34 -7.52 11.88
CA PHE A 6 -3.17 -7.55 12.75
C PHE A 6 -3.32 -6.63 13.97
N GLU A 7 -3.90 -5.44 13.77
CA GLU A 7 -4.16 -4.46 14.84
C GLU A 7 -5.14 -5.00 15.89
N ASN A 8 -6.00 -5.95 15.51
CA ASN A 8 -7.00 -6.55 16.39
C ASN A 8 -6.50 -7.77 17.19
N THR A 9 -5.23 -8.16 17.03
CA THR A 9 -4.70 -9.37 17.70
C THR A 9 -4.33 -9.14 19.16
N GLY A 10 -4.32 -7.90 19.67
CA GLY A 10 -4.02 -7.60 21.07
C GLY A 10 -2.64 -8.06 21.55
N THR A 11 -1.73 -8.43 20.63
CA THR A 11 -0.40 -8.93 20.96
C THR A 11 0.62 -7.81 20.91
N SER A 12 1.27 -7.54 22.04
CA SER A 12 2.29 -6.48 22.16
C SER A 12 3.58 -6.73 21.37
N ASN A 13 3.77 -7.93 20.81
CA ASN A 13 4.98 -8.36 20.10
C ASN A 13 4.65 -8.96 18.73
N ALA A 14 3.80 -8.28 17.97
CA ALA A 14 3.44 -8.70 16.64
C ALA A 14 4.51 -8.20 15.64
N TYR A 15 5.06 -9.11 14.84
CA TYR A 15 6.00 -8.79 13.74
C TYR A 15 5.40 -9.23 12.42
N PHE A 16 5.70 -8.51 11.34
CA PHE A 16 5.30 -8.89 9.99
C PHE A 16 6.49 -8.85 9.04
N THR A 17 6.49 -9.75 8.07
CA THR A 17 7.44 -9.77 6.95
C THR A 17 6.69 -9.87 5.62
N ARG A 18 7.16 -9.14 4.61
CA ARG A 18 6.58 -9.13 3.27
C ARG A 18 6.98 -10.35 2.43
N ALA A 19 8.05 -11.05 2.81
CA ALA A 19 8.54 -12.24 2.12
C ALA A 19 9.09 -13.27 3.11
N LYS A 20 9.01 -14.54 2.73
CA LYS A 20 9.65 -15.64 3.47
C LYS A 20 11.13 -15.70 3.08
N TYR A 21 11.99 -16.08 4.02
CA TYR A 21 13.41 -16.32 3.72
C TYR A 21 13.65 -17.83 3.61
N ASN A 22 14.11 -18.28 2.44
CA ASN A 22 14.51 -19.66 2.24
C ASN A 22 15.96 -19.85 2.68
N THR A 23 16.18 -20.65 3.73
CA THR A 23 17.50 -20.85 4.34
C THR A 23 18.44 -21.72 3.50
N ILE A 24 17.89 -22.52 2.59
CA ILE A 24 18.66 -23.43 1.71
C ILE A 24 19.19 -22.64 0.52
N THR A 25 18.31 -21.95 -0.19
CA THR A 25 18.69 -21.14 -1.37
C THR A 25 19.25 -19.78 -1.01
N LYS A 26 19.10 -19.36 0.27
CA LYS A 26 19.46 -18.05 0.81
C LYS A 26 18.77 -16.89 0.07
N GLN A 27 17.54 -17.12 -0.38
CA GLN A 27 16.76 -16.17 -1.18
C GLN A 27 15.42 -15.84 -0.53
N LEU A 28 14.86 -14.67 -0.91
CA LEU A 28 13.52 -14.25 -0.50
C LEU A 28 12.46 -14.85 -1.44
N GLU A 29 11.35 -15.29 -0.88
CA GLU A 29 10.20 -15.83 -1.59
C GLU A 29 8.95 -14.98 -1.23
N PRO A 30 8.38 -14.24 -2.20
CA PRO A 30 8.87 -14.02 -3.56
C PRO A 30 10.13 -13.11 -3.59
N PRO A 31 11.01 -13.25 -4.61
CA PRO A 31 12.17 -12.39 -4.78
C PRO A 31 11.76 -10.93 -5.00
N ILE A 32 12.63 -10.00 -4.58
CA ILE A 32 12.39 -8.55 -4.64
C ILE A 32 12.08 -8.07 -6.06
N THR A 33 12.64 -8.74 -7.08
CA THR A 33 12.41 -8.44 -8.50
C THR A 33 10.94 -8.59 -8.91
N GLN A 34 10.17 -9.44 -8.23
CA GLN A 34 8.75 -9.65 -8.51
C GLN A 34 7.84 -8.65 -7.80
N TRP A 35 8.38 -7.74 -6.99
CA TRP A 35 7.56 -6.79 -6.24
C TRP A 35 7.16 -5.62 -7.15
N LYS A 36 5.85 -5.35 -7.24
CA LYS A 36 5.33 -4.19 -7.97
C LYS A 36 5.85 -2.90 -7.33
N LYS A 37 6.56 -2.07 -8.12
CA LYS A 37 7.16 -0.80 -7.70
C LYS A 37 6.27 0.42 -8.03
N ASP A 38 4.97 0.32 -7.78
CA ASP A 38 4.13 1.52 -7.83
C ASP A 38 4.32 2.28 -6.53
N LEU A 39 5.18 3.30 -6.56
CA LEU A 39 5.58 4.08 -5.38
C LEU A 39 4.74 5.34 -5.18
N LEU A 40 3.91 5.68 -6.17
CA LEU A 40 3.15 6.93 -6.19
C LEU A 40 1.72 6.68 -5.73
N TYR A 41 1.40 7.25 -4.57
CA TYR A 41 0.10 7.13 -3.93
C TYR A 41 -0.51 8.48 -3.56
N ILE A 42 -1.83 8.53 -3.51
CA ILE A 42 -2.60 9.65 -2.99
C ILE A 42 -3.64 9.11 -1.99
N GLN A 43 -3.83 9.82 -0.88
CA GLN A 43 -4.82 9.48 0.13
C GLN A 43 -6.13 10.22 -0.16
N CYS A 44 -7.26 9.54 -0.01
CA CYS A 44 -8.58 10.18 -0.08
C CYS A 44 -8.95 10.80 1.27
N ASP A 45 -9.30 12.08 1.30
CA ASP A 45 -9.68 12.80 2.54
C ASP A 45 -11.00 12.32 3.15
N GLN A 46 -11.83 11.64 2.36
CA GLN A 46 -13.16 11.19 2.80
C GLN A 46 -13.15 9.81 3.45
N CYS A 47 -12.36 8.88 2.91
CA CYS A 47 -12.32 7.50 3.39
C CYS A 47 -10.96 7.07 3.93
N ASN A 48 -9.97 7.96 3.94
CA ASN A 48 -8.60 7.73 4.41
C ASN A 48 -7.86 6.57 3.72
N LYS A 49 -8.41 6.02 2.63
CA LYS A 49 -7.80 4.96 1.84
C LYS A 49 -6.75 5.54 0.89
N TRP A 50 -5.70 4.74 0.67
CA TRP A 50 -4.59 5.06 -0.23
C TRP A 50 -4.79 4.42 -1.60
N PHE A 51 -4.54 5.18 -2.65
CA PHE A 51 -4.71 4.73 -4.03
C PHE A 51 -3.46 5.03 -4.86
N HIS A 52 -3.12 4.15 -5.79
CA HIS A 52 -2.12 4.47 -6.80
C HIS A 52 -2.62 5.59 -7.69
N LEU A 53 -1.75 6.57 -7.92
CA LEU A 53 -1.97 7.69 -8.83
C LEU A 53 -2.43 7.21 -10.22
N SER A 54 -1.72 6.24 -10.78
CA SER A 54 -2.03 5.62 -12.09
C SER A 54 -3.42 4.95 -12.12
N CYS A 55 -3.81 4.23 -11.07
CA CYS A 55 -5.13 3.60 -10.98
C CYS A 55 -6.26 4.64 -10.93
N MET A 56 -6.00 5.81 -10.35
CA MET A 56 -6.96 6.91 -10.30
C MET A 56 -6.96 7.78 -11.56
N GLY A 57 -6.01 7.58 -12.47
CA GLY A 57 -5.84 8.37 -13.68
C GLY A 57 -5.24 9.75 -13.42
N LEU A 58 -4.38 9.84 -12.41
CA LEU A 58 -3.72 11.08 -11.99
C LEU A 58 -2.21 11.00 -12.26
N THR A 59 -1.62 12.13 -12.63
CA THR A 59 -0.16 12.28 -12.68
C THR A 59 0.37 12.83 -11.35
N GLN A 60 1.69 12.73 -11.15
CA GLN A 60 2.33 13.25 -9.94
C GLN A 60 2.15 14.76 -9.81
N GLU A 61 2.24 15.50 -10.92
CA GLU A 61 2.06 16.96 -10.96
C GLU A 61 0.63 17.33 -10.55
N GLN A 62 -0.36 16.60 -11.04
CA GLN A 62 -1.76 16.81 -10.69
C GLN A 62 -2.01 16.57 -9.20
N ALA A 63 -1.47 15.49 -8.64
CA ALA A 63 -1.61 15.22 -7.20
C ALA A 63 -0.91 16.27 -6.33
N ASN A 64 0.28 16.73 -6.73
CA ASN A 64 1.02 17.75 -5.97
C ASN A 64 0.30 19.11 -5.93
N GLN A 65 -0.56 19.40 -6.91
CA GLN A 65 -1.36 20.63 -6.95
C GLN A 65 -2.71 20.49 -6.21
N MET A 66 -3.08 19.29 -5.78
CA MET A 66 -4.33 19.04 -5.07
C MET A 66 -4.13 19.22 -3.57
N GLU A 67 -4.81 20.21 -2.98
CA GLU A 67 -4.88 20.34 -1.52
C GLU A 67 -5.82 19.31 -0.89
N GLN A 68 -6.87 18.91 -1.61
CA GLN A 68 -7.84 17.90 -1.20
C GLN A 68 -8.16 16.96 -2.35
N TYR A 69 -8.22 15.66 -2.05
CA TYR A 69 -8.53 14.60 -2.99
C TYR A 69 -9.69 13.72 -2.48
N SER A 70 -10.73 13.60 -3.30
CA SER A 70 -11.81 12.62 -3.12
C SER A 70 -11.77 11.57 -4.23
N CYS A 71 -11.73 10.29 -3.84
CA CYS A 71 -11.62 9.17 -4.77
C CYS A 71 -12.92 8.93 -5.55
N LYS A 72 -12.84 8.17 -6.65
CA LYS A 72 -14.00 7.86 -7.51
C LYS A 72 -15.15 7.15 -6.77
N ILE A 73 -14.85 6.51 -5.64
CA ILE A 73 -15.83 5.82 -4.80
C ILE A 73 -16.59 6.84 -3.94
N CYS A 74 -15.89 7.83 -3.37
CA CYS A 74 -16.48 8.88 -2.54
C CYS A 74 -17.13 10.02 -3.35
N LYS A 75 -16.78 10.15 -4.63
CA LYS A 75 -17.40 11.10 -5.58
C LYS A 75 -18.68 10.56 -6.24
N LYS A 76 -19.04 9.30 -6.00
CA LYS A 76 -20.36 8.76 -6.36
C LYS A 76 -21.41 9.24 -5.37
#